data_AF-A0A9N8PSI7-F1
#
_entry.id   AF-A0A9N8PSI7-F1
#
_cell.length_a   1.000
_cell.length_b   1.000
_cell.length_c   1.000
_cell.angle_alpha   90.00
_cell.angle_beta   90.00
_cell.angle_gamma   90.00
#
_symmetry.space_group_name_H-M   'P 1'
#
loop_
_entity.id
_entity.type
_entity.pdbx_description
1 polymer ?
#
loop_
_entity_poly.entity_id
_entity_poly.type
_entity_poly.pdbx_seq_one_letter_code
_entity_poly.pdbx_strand_id
1 'polypeptide(L)'
;MAGDKIPYPKHVWSPAGGWYSQPKNWKANTAVMGLSVVLVAGVFFSLSADREHRYKMPEQGRFFPSRYRQIREHERSLTPTDE
;
A
#
# COMPACT_ATOMS: atom_id res chain seq x y z
N MET A 1 33.50 -11.40 1.06
CA MET A 1 33.99 -11.92 2.34
C MET A 1 33.18 -11.22 3.43
N ALA A 2 32.43 -11.95 4.25
CA ALA A 2 31.77 -11.33 5.40
C ALA A 2 32.85 -11.03 6.43
N GLY A 3 32.97 -9.77 6.87
CA GLY A 3 33.93 -9.39 7.92
C GLY A 3 33.64 -10.12 9.23
N ASP A 4 34.68 -10.32 10.03
CA ASP A 4 34.58 -11.04 11.31
C ASP A 4 33.49 -10.42 12.19
N LYS A 5 32.56 -11.25 12.67
CA LYS A 5 31.46 -10.83 13.55
C LYS A 5 31.99 -10.68 14.97
N ILE A 6 31.83 -9.50 15.55
CA ILE A 6 32.17 -9.25 16.96
C ILE A 6 31.25 -10.11 17.85
N PRO A 7 31.77 -10.77 18.91
CA PRO A 7 30.94 -11.50 19.87
C PRO A 7 29.85 -10.63 20.50
N TYR A 8 28.65 -11.17 20.65
CA TYR A 8 27.50 -10.48 21.23
C TYR A 8 26.69 -11.41 22.14
N PRO A 9 25.95 -10.88 23.13
CA PRO A 9 25.13 -11.69 24.03
C PRO A 9 23.93 -12.29 23.29
N LYS A 10 23.80 -13.62 23.33
CA LYS A 10 22.73 -14.36 22.61
C LYS A 10 21.38 -14.38 23.33
N HIS A 11 21.37 -14.06 24.62
CA HIS A 11 20.16 -14.09 25.47
C HIS A 11 19.41 -12.76 25.49
N VAL A 12 19.97 -11.71 24.89
CA VAL A 12 19.33 -10.40 24.84
C VAL A 12 18.33 -10.38 23.69
N TRP A 13 17.10 -9.98 23.98
CA TRP A 13 16.03 -9.83 23.00
C TRP A 13 15.62 -8.35 22.89
N SER A 14 15.33 -7.93 21.67
CA SER A 14 14.77 -6.61 21.37
C SER A 14 13.75 -6.75 20.23
N PRO A 15 12.67 -5.95 20.24
CA PRO A 15 11.62 -6.04 19.24
C PRO A 15 12.10 -5.73 17.81
N ALA A 16 13.13 -4.90 17.66
CA ALA A 16 13.72 -4.57 16.35
C ALA A 16 14.76 -5.61 15.87
N GLY A 17 15.06 -6.62 16.70
CA GLY A 17 16.17 -7.56 16.52
C GLY A 17 17.40 -7.19 17.34
N GLY A 18 18.51 -7.87 17.06
CA GLY A 18 19.81 -7.65 17.69
C GLY A 18 20.96 -7.68 16.69
N TRP A 19 22.16 -7.98 17.16
CA TRP A 19 23.38 -7.99 16.35
C TRP A 19 23.30 -8.99 15.18
N TYR A 20 23.53 -8.48 13.96
CA TYR A 20 23.59 -9.27 12.73
C TYR A 20 22.38 -10.19 12.50
N SER A 21 21.18 -9.72 12.82
CA SER A 21 19.94 -10.48 12.73
C SER A 21 19.68 -10.99 11.31
N GLN A 22 19.78 -12.31 11.12
CA GLN A 22 19.51 -12.98 9.84
C GLN A 22 18.63 -14.22 10.10
N PRO A 23 17.34 -14.03 10.42
CA PRO A 23 16.45 -15.15 10.70
C PRO A 23 16.25 -15.99 9.43
N LYS A 24 16.21 -17.31 9.60
CA LYS A 24 16.05 -18.26 8.48
C LYS A 24 14.80 -17.99 7.63
N ASN A 25 13.75 -17.45 8.23
CA ASN A 25 12.44 -17.23 7.61
C ASN A 25 12.20 -15.77 7.17
N TRP A 26 13.23 -14.95 7.01
CA TRP A 26 13.07 -13.51 6.71
C TRP A 26 12.17 -13.25 5.50
N LYS A 27 12.28 -14.06 4.43
CA LYS A 27 11.48 -13.90 3.21
C LYS A 27 9.98 -14.04 3.46
N ALA A 28 9.59 -15.08 4.19
CA ALA A 28 8.19 -15.34 4.51
C ALA A 28 7.63 -14.25 5.42
N ASN A 29 8.39 -13.84 6.44
CA ASN A 29 7.96 -12.78 7.36
C ASN A 29 7.80 -11.44 6.63
N THR A 30 8.72 -11.08 5.74
CA THR A 30 8.62 -9.89 4.90
C THR A 30 7.42 -9.98 3.95
N ALA A 31 7.14 -11.14 3.37
CA ALA A 31 5.98 -11.32 2.50
C ALA A 31 4.65 -11.12 3.27
N VAL A 32 4.53 -11.66 4.48
CA VAL A 32 3.36 -11.49 5.34
C VAL A 32 3.15 -10.02 5.71
N MET A 33 4.21 -9.33 6.13
CA MET A 33 4.14 -7.90 6.46
C MET A 33 3.89 -7.03 5.24
N GLY A 34 4.47 -7.35 4.09
CA GLY A 34 4.19 -6.64 2.84
C GLY A 34 2.74 -6.78 2.42
N LEU A 35 2.19 -8.00 2.50
CA LEU A 35 0.79 -8.26 2.19
C LEU A 35 -0.15 -7.52 3.13
N SER A 36 0.13 -7.50 4.44
CA SER A 36 -0.71 -6.78 5.40
C SER A 36 -0.73 -5.28 5.14
N VAL A 37 0.42 -4.68 4.85
CA VAL A 37 0.51 -3.25 4.49
C VAL A 37 -0.28 -2.95 3.23
N VAL A 38 -0.14 -3.76 2.17
CA VAL A 38 -0.88 -3.57 0.91
C VAL A 38 -2.39 -3.71 1.12
N LEU A 39 -2.83 -4.69 1.91
CA LEU A 39 -4.25 -4.87 2.21
C LEU A 39 -4.84 -3.67 2.96
N VAL A 40 -4.16 -3.21 4.02
CA VAL A 40 -4.61 -2.04 4.78
C VAL A 40 -4.64 -0.80 3.89
N ALA A 41 -3.56 -0.54 3.15
CA ALA A 41 -3.49 0.60 2.24
C ALA A 41 -4.61 0.55 1.17
N GLY A 42 -4.88 -0.63 0.59
CA GLY A 42 -5.94 -0.82 -0.40
C GLY A 42 -7.33 -0.55 0.17
N VAL A 43 -7.65 -1.08 1.36
CA VAL A 43 -8.94 -0.84 2.03
C VAL A 43 -9.14 0.66 2.31
N PHE A 44 -8.13 1.31 2.90
CA PHE A 44 -8.23 2.73 3.21
C PHE A 44 -8.26 3.61 1.96
N PHE A 45 -7.57 3.22 0.88
CA PHE A 45 -7.63 3.91 -0.40
C PHE A 45 -9.05 3.86 -0.99
N SER A 46 -9.67 2.68 -1.06
CA SER A 46 -11.06 2.53 -1.53
C SER A 46 -12.04 3.29 -0.66
N LEU A 47 -11.91 3.18 0.67
CA LEU A 47 -12.78 3.87 1.60
C LEU A 47 -12.65 5.39 1.51
N SER A 48 -11.42 5.89 1.32
CA SER A 48 -11.16 7.31 1.10
C SER A 48 -11.77 7.77 -0.22
N ALA A 49 -11.63 6.98 -1.29
CA ALA A 49 -12.21 7.28 -2.59
C ALA A 49 -13.75 7.36 -2.56
N ASP A 50 -14.41 6.43 -1.86
CA ASP A 50 -15.87 6.42 -1.73
C ASP A 50 -16.40 7.56 -0.85
N ARG A 51 -15.61 8.01 0.14
CA ARG A 51 -15.99 9.14 1.02
C ARG A 51 -15.62 10.51 0.47
N GLU A 52 -14.78 10.55 -0.56
CA GLU A 52 -14.32 11.80 -1.14
C GLU A 52 -15.47 12.50 -1.90
N HIS A 53 -16.10 13.47 -1.25
CA HIS A 53 -17.09 14.34 -1.89
C HIS A 53 -16.43 15.64 -2.40
N ARG A 54 -16.71 16.01 -3.65
CA ARG A 54 -16.22 17.26 -4.28
C ARG A 54 -17.36 17.96 -5.02
N TYR A 55 -17.43 19.28 -4.86
CA TYR A 55 -18.47 20.10 -5.51
C TYR A 55 -18.26 20.30 -7.02
N LYS A 56 -17.02 20.16 -7.51
CA LYS A 56 -16.66 20.29 -8.94
C LYS A 56 -16.01 19.01 -9.42
N MET A 57 -16.37 18.58 -10.63
CA MET A 57 -15.67 17.52 -11.34
C MET A 57 -14.27 18.00 -11.80
N PRO A 58 -13.21 17.17 -11.70
CA PRO A 58 -11.88 17.51 -12.18
C PRO A 58 -11.90 17.74 -13.68
N GLU A 59 -11.06 18.69 -14.09
CA GLU A 59 -10.86 19.00 -15.50
C GLU A 59 -10.14 17.85 -16.21
N GLN A 60 -10.48 17.67 -17.49
CA GLN A 60 -9.85 16.67 -18.36
C GLN A 60 -8.32 16.85 -18.36
N GLY A 61 -7.59 15.74 -18.24
CA GLY A 61 -6.13 15.72 -18.23
C GLY A 61 -5.46 15.87 -16.85
N ARG A 62 -6.20 16.16 -15.77
CA ARG A 62 -5.63 16.19 -14.42
C ARG A 62 -5.63 14.81 -13.77
N PHE A 63 -4.50 14.42 -13.18
CA PHE A 63 -4.35 13.13 -12.51
C PHE A 63 -5.01 13.12 -11.12
N PHE A 64 -6.05 12.30 -10.97
CA PHE A 64 -6.76 12.09 -9.71
C PHE A 64 -6.97 10.59 -9.42
N PRO A 65 -6.04 9.95 -8.72
CA PRO A 65 -6.04 8.48 -8.57
C PRO A 65 -7.22 7.96 -7.74
N SER A 66 -7.65 8.67 -6.70
CA SER A 66 -8.81 8.32 -5.86
C SER A 66 -10.14 8.36 -6.64
N ARG A 67 -10.15 8.99 -7.80
CA ARG A 67 -11.36 9.34 -8.55
C ARG A 67 -11.61 8.51 -9.80
N TYR A 68 -10.76 7.52 -10.05
CA TYR A 68 -10.85 6.65 -11.23
C TYR A 68 -12.26 6.11 -11.45
N ARG A 69 -12.91 5.63 -10.37
CA ARG A 69 -14.29 5.12 -10.41
C ARG A 69 -15.30 6.20 -10.80
N GLN A 70 -15.25 7.35 -10.12
CA GLN A 70 -16.18 8.46 -10.37
C GLN A 70 -16.06 9.05 -11.78
N ILE A 71 -14.84 9.11 -12.32
CA ILE A 71 -14.60 9.55 -13.70
C ILE A 71 -15.24 8.57 -14.68
N ARG A 72 -14.98 7.26 -14.53
CA ARG A 72 -15.59 6.22 -15.39
C ARG A 72 -17.12 6.20 -15.33
N GLU A 73 -17.69 6.42 -14.15
CA GLU A 73 -19.15 6.49 -13.97
C GLU A 73 -19.74 7.73 -14.66
N HIS A 74 -19.09 8.89 -14.52
CA HIS A 74 -19.53 10.10 -15.20
C HIS A 74 -19.40 10.00 -16.73
N GLU A 75 -18.28 9.50 -17.25
CA GLU A 75 -18.09 9.29 -18.70
C GLU A 75 -19.14 8.35 -19.29
N ARG A 76 -19.50 7.27 -18.57
CA ARG A 76 -20.62 6.40 -18.95
C ARG A 76 -21.96 7.14 -19.00
N SER A 77 -22.22 8.03 -18.04
CA SER A 77 -23.48 8.80 -18.01
C SER A 77 -23.60 9.84 -19.13
N LEU A 78 -22.47 10.32 -19.66
CA LEU A 78 -22.45 11.28 -20.77
C LEU A 78 -22.62 10.62 -22.15
N THR A 79 -22.40 9.31 -22.25
CA THR A 79 -22.53 8.60 -23.52
C THR A 79 -24.03 8.48 -23.84
N PRO A 80 -24.53 9.10 -24.93
CA PRO A 80 -25.94 8.95 -25.30
C PRO A 80 -26.23 7.47 -25.52
N THR A 81 -27.34 6.98 -24.96
CA THR A 81 -27.87 5.67 -25.35
C THR A 81 -28.50 5.90 -26.71
N ASP A 82 -27.81 5.51 -27.78
CA ASP A 82 -28.36 5.53 -29.12
C ASP A 82 -29.55 4.56 -29.14
N GLU A 83 -30.77 5.12 -29.18
CA GLU A 83 -32.04 4.44 -29.50
C GLU A 83 -32.26 4.42 -31.03
#